data_AF-W6RPP5-F1
#
_entry.id   AF-W6RPP5-F1
#
_cell.length_a   1.000
_cell.length_b   1.000
_cell.length_c   1.000
_cell.angle_alpha   90.00
_cell.angle_beta   90.00
_cell.angle_gamma   90.00
#
_symmetry.space_group_name_H-M   'P 1'
#
loop_
_entity.id
_entity.type
_entity.pdbx_description
1 polymer ?
#
loop_
_entity_poly.entity_id
_entity_poly.type
_entity_poly.pdbx_seq_one_letter_code
_entity_poly.pdbx_strand_id
1 'polypeptide(L)'
;MPKKQQDPATTDAGRAEPPGERPRIEVRTYTIDRKGKLEEITCYPVDFYGSCPVVGDTILSPNYANNDFYVYEVERRFFVEETPIFKGWALILKEVDSSGFPRQLWEEWHEASKFWDDVAEKEAEKYYARLLKETLRTADETASLPRNNK
;
A
#
# COMPACT_ATOMS: atom_id res chain seq x y z
N MET A 1 -52.60 -5.80 -4.78
CA MET A 1 -51.20 -6.25 -4.92
C MET A 1 -50.30 -5.03 -4.92
N PRO A 2 -49.55 -4.75 -3.85
CA PRO A 2 -48.59 -3.66 -3.84
C PRO A 2 -47.21 -4.15 -4.33
N LYS A 3 -46.58 -3.33 -5.17
CA LYS A 3 -45.24 -3.53 -5.74
C LYS A 3 -44.20 -3.51 -4.61
N LYS A 4 -43.38 -4.56 -4.52
CA LYS A 4 -42.15 -4.56 -3.70
C LYS A 4 -41.17 -3.56 -4.31
N GLN A 5 -40.88 -2.51 -3.55
CA GLN A 5 -39.76 -1.61 -3.80
C GLN A 5 -38.48 -2.42 -3.55
N GLN A 6 -37.67 -2.58 -4.59
CA GLN A 6 -36.31 -3.10 -4.48
C GLN A 6 -35.43 -1.95 -3.99
N ASP A 7 -34.84 -2.11 -2.81
CA ASP A 7 -33.76 -1.25 -2.37
C ASP A 7 -32.56 -1.46 -3.31
N PRO A 8 -31.93 -0.40 -3.84
CA PRO A 8 -30.73 -0.57 -4.64
C PRO A 8 -29.59 -1.04 -3.73
N ALA A 9 -28.93 -2.12 -4.15
CA ALA A 9 -27.68 -2.56 -3.57
C ALA A 9 -26.68 -1.41 -3.59
N THR A 10 -26.35 -0.90 -2.41
CA THR A 10 -25.27 0.07 -2.23
C THR A 10 -23.95 -0.63 -2.56
N THR A 11 -23.45 -0.38 -3.76
CA THR A 11 -22.10 -0.74 -4.18
C THR A 11 -21.11 -0.04 -3.25
N ASP A 12 -20.54 -0.77 -2.28
CA ASP A 12 -19.54 -0.30 -1.31
C ASP A 12 -18.15 -0.22 -1.97
N ALA A 13 -18.08 0.42 -3.14
CA ALA A 13 -16.85 0.65 -3.86
C ALA A 13 -16.26 1.98 -3.37
N GLY A 14 -15.24 1.90 -2.51
CA GLY A 14 -14.29 3.00 -2.33
C GLY A 14 -14.52 3.93 -1.14
N ARG A 15 -15.11 3.46 -0.03
CA ARG A 15 -14.85 4.16 1.25
C ARG A 15 -13.42 3.84 1.67
N ALA A 16 -12.52 4.80 1.45
CA ALA A 16 -11.22 4.82 2.12
C ALA A 16 -11.49 4.67 3.62
N GLU A 17 -11.06 3.55 4.20
CA GLU A 17 -11.25 3.27 5.62
C GLU A 17 -10.54 4.37 6.41
N PRO A 18 -11.19 4.95 7.44
CA PRO A 18 -10.57 5.99 8.24
C PRO A 18 -9.30 5.45 8.90
N PRO A 19 -8.22 6.26 8.96
CA PRO A 19 -6.94 5.80 9.49
C PRO A 19 -7.07 5.29 10.93
N GLY A 20 -6.62 4.05 11.16
CA GLY A 20 -6.61 3.40 12.47
C GLY A 20 -7.66 2.30 12.67
N GLU A 21 -8.59 2.10 11.73
CA GLU A 21 -9.49 0.94 11.74
C GLU A 21 -8.84 -0.27 11.06
N ARG A 22 -9.12 -1.48 11.58
CA ARG A 22 -8.65 -2.74 11.00
C ARG A 22 -9.30 -2.95 9.62
N PRO A 23 -8.53 -3.31 8.58
CA PRO A 23 -9.10 -3.63 7.28
C PRO A 23 -10.16 -4.71 7.33
N ARG A 24 -11.29 -4.50 6.62
CA ARG A 24 -12.32 -5.55 6.49
C ARG A 24 -11.78 -6.79 5.79
N ILE A 25 -10.85 -6.59 4.85
CA ILE A 25 -10.16 -7.65 4.11
C ILE A 25 -8.65 -7.45 4.19
N GLU A 26 -7.99 -8.38 4.87
CA GLU A 26 -6.54 -8.37 5.05
C GLU A 26 -5.90 -9.65 4.48
N VAL A 27 -4.63 -9.56 4.16
CA VAL A 27 -3.75 -10.67 3.81
C VAL A 27 -2.70 -10.77 4.91
N ARG A 28 -2.69 -11.90 5.61
CA ARG A 28 -1.69 -12.23 6.62
C ARG A 28 -0.72 -13.26 6.07
N THR A 29 0.56 -13.03 6.26
CA THR A 29 1.61 -13.95 5.80
C THR A 29 2.29 -14.61 6.99
N TYR A 30 2.61 -15.89 6.82
CA TYR A 30 3.20 -16.73 7.86
C TYR A 30 4.36 -17.53 7.31
N THR A 31 5.37 -17.81 8.13
CA THR A 31 6.34 -18.89 7.89
C THR A 31 6.10 -20.04 8.87
N ILE A 32 6.65 -21.21 8.54
CA ILE A 32 6.69 -22.35 9.45
C ILE A 32 8.13 -22.49 9.97
N ASP A 33 8.31 -22.40 11.27
CA ASP A 33 9.61 -22.57 11.91
C ASP A 33 10.10 -24.04 11.84
N ARG A 34 11.35 -24.29 12.27
CA ARG A 34 11.93 -25.65 12.29
C ARG A 34 11.19 -26.65 13.19
N LYS A 35 10.33 -26.17 14.10
CA LYS A 35 9.52 -26.98 15.01
C LYS A 35 8.09 -27.21 14.48
N GLY A 36 7.77 -26.70 13.29
CA GLY A 36 6.45 -26.82 12.70
C GLY A 36 5.44 -25.79 13.20
N LYS A 37 5.90 -24.75 13.91
CA LYS A 37 5.04 -23.68 14.42
C LYS A 37 4.87 -22.58 13.38
N LEU A 38 3.63 -22.10 13.22
CA LEU A 38 3.32 -20.92 12.43
C LEU A 38 3.80 -19.64 13.14
N GLU A 39 4.51 -18.79 12.39
CA GLU A 39 4.95 -17.47 12.83
C GLU A 39 4.45 -16.42 11.85
N GLU A 40 3.73 -15.41 12.33
CA GLU A 40 3.23 -14.31 11.49
C GLU A 40 4.38 -13.38 11.12
N ILE A 41 4.49 -13.05 9.83
CA ILE A 41 5.52 -12.16 9.30
C ILE A 41 4.93 -10.76 9.11
N THR A 42 3.81 -10.66 8.40
CA THR A 42 3.17 -9.38 8.08
C THR A 42 1.65 -9.52 7.98
N CYS A 43 0.96 -8.39 8.15
CA CYS A 43 -0.47 -8.23 7.93
C CYS A 43 -0.70 -6.92 7.16
N TYR A 44 -1.28 -7.02 5.97
CA TYR A 44 -1.58 -5.86 5.13
C TYR A 44 -3.03 -5.91 4.64
N PRO A 45 -3.69 -4.77 4.36
CA PRO A 45 -4.93 -4.77 3.60
C PRO A 45 -4.73 -5.45 2.24
N VAL A 46 -5.76 -6.08 1.69
CA VAL A 46 -5.66 -6.79 0.39
C VAL A 46 -5.18 -5.89 -0.74
N ASP A 47 -5.54 -4.61 -0.70
CA ASP A 47 -5.16 -3.61 -1.71
C ASP A 47 -3.65 -3.37 -1.78
N PHE A 48 -2.91 -3.66 -0.70
CA PHE A 48 -1.44 -3.57 -0.69
C PHE A 48 -0.82 -4.47 -1.75
N TYR A 49 -1.37 -5.66 -1.96
CA TYR A 49 -0.91 -6.61 -2.96
C TYR A 49 -1.61 -6.41 -4.32
N GLY A 50 -2.56 -5.48 -4.42
CA GLY A 50 -3.51 -5.33 -5.54
C GLY A 50 -4.54 -6.46 -5.65
N SER A 51 -4.14 -7.70 -5.33
CA SER A 51 -5.01 -8.86 -5.18
C SER A 51 -4.36 -9.87 -4.23
N CYS A 52 -5.11 -10.89 -3.76
CA CYS A 52 -4.50 -11.93 -2.95
C CYS A 52 -3.53 -12.80 -3.77
N PRO A 53 -2.24 -12.89 -3.40
CA PRO A 53 -1.26 -13.78 -4.04
C PRO A 53 -1.76 -15.23 -4.14
N VAL A 54 -1.35 -15.94 -5.19
CA VAL A 54 -1.68 -17.36 -5.42
C VAL A 54 -0.51 -18.28 -5.05
N VAL A 55 -0.80 -19.57 -4.88
CA VAL A 55 0.25 -20.58 -4.64
C VAL A 55 1.20 -20.63 -5.83
N GLY A 56 2.51 -20.60 -5.55
CA GLY A 56 3.58 -20.51 -6.53
C GLY A 56 4.03 -19.08 -6.87
N ASP A 57 3.29 -18.05 -6.42
CA ASP A 57 3.76 -16.67 -6.57
C ASP A 57 5.04 -16.45 -5.74
N THR A 58 5.92 -15.60 -6.26
CA THR A 58 7.13 -15.14 -5.58
C THR A 58 6.93 -13.71 -5.08
N ILE A 59 7.17 -13.49 -3.79
CA ILE A 59 7.08 -12.19 -3.14
C ILE A 59 8.49 -11.73 -2.80
N LEU A 60 8.89 -10.58 -3.36
CA LEU A 60 10.10 -9.86 -2.99
C LEU A 60 9.73 -8.81 -1.94
N SER A 61 10.29 -8.93 -0.74
CA SER A 61 9.99 -8.02 0.37
C SER A 61 11.25 -7.30 0.83
N PRO A 62 11.24 -5.97 0.98
CA PRO A 62 12.40 -5.24 1.48
C PRO A 62 12.76 -5.70 2.90
N ASN A 63 14.06 -5.82 3.15
CA ASN A 63 14.64 -6.04 4.46
C ASN A 63 15.38 -4.78 4.91
N TYR A 64 14.66 -3.93 5.64
CA TYR A 64 15.19 -2.64 6.10
C TYR A 64 16.34 -2.77 7.11
N ALA A 65 16.50 -3.92 7.76
CA ALA A 65 17.53 -4.10 8.78
C ALA A 65 18.95 -4.18 8.20
N ASN A 66 19.09 -4.70 6.97
CA ASN A 66 20.38 -4.89 6.30
C ASN A 66 20.45 -4.25 4.91
N ASN A 67 19.44 -3.46 4.53
CA ASN A 67 19.33 -2.87 3.19
C ASN A 67 19.39 -3.92 2.07
N ASP A 68 18.72 -5.06 2.28
CA ASP A 68 18.58 -6.16 1.32
C ASP A 68 17.09 -6.50 1.12
N PHE A 69 16.79 -7.69 0.61
CA PHE A 69 15.41 -8.18 0.48
C PHE A 69 15.31 -9.68 0.80
N TYR A 70 14.11 -10.09 1.20
CA TYR A 70 13.73 -11.48 1.32
C TYR A 70 12.97 -11.94 0.07
N VAL A 71 13.14 -13.21 -0.27
CA VAL A 71 12.38 -13.87 -1.34
C VAL A 71 11.54 -14.96 -0.72
N TYR A 72 10.24 -14.86 -0.94
CA TYR A 72 9.28 -15.84 -0.44
C TYR A 72 8.52 -16.47 -1.59
N GLU A 73 8.29 -17.77 -1.54
CA GLU A 73 7.33 -18.47 -2.37
C GLU A 73 6.05 -18.74 -1.56
N VAL A 74 4.88 -18.51 -2.17
CA VAL A 74 3.59 -18.85 -1.55
C VAL A 74 3.35 -20.36 -1.67
N GLU A 75 3.47 -21.09 -0.56
CA GLU A 75 3.23 -22.54 -0.54
C GLU A 75 1.76 -22.89 -0.36
N ARG A 76 1.04 -22.12 0.46
CA ARG A 76 -0.37 -22.38 0.77
C ARG A 76 -1.15 -21.08 0.89
N ARG A 77 -2.43 -21.15 0.55
CA ARG A 77 -3.39 -20.07 0.66
C ARG A 77 -4.68 -20.57 1.27
N PHE A 78 -5.17 -19.86 2.28
CA PHE A 78 -6.42 -20.15 2.96
C PHE A 78 -7.29 -18.90 2.98
N PHE A 79 -8.57 -19.04 2.65
CA PHE A 79 -9.55 -18.01 2.96
C PHE A 79 -10.00 -18.17 4.41
N VAL A 80 -9.97 -17.09 5.18
CA VAL A 80 -10.37 -17.07 6.58
C VAL A 80 -11.55 -16.12 6.73
N GLU A 81 -12.69 -16.67 7.14
CA GLU A 81 -13.86 -15.89 7.53
C GLU A 81 -13.94 -15.89 9.06
N GLU A 82 -13.40 -14.85 9.69
CA GLU A 82 -13.40 -14.70 11.15
C GLU A 82 -14.79 -14.25 11.63
N THR A 83 -15.35 -13.25 10.95
CA THR A 83 -16.71 -12.75 11.16
C THR A 83 -17.31 -12.31 9.81
N PRO A 84 -18.61 -11.99 9.72
CA PRO A 84 -19.20 -11.48 8.49
C PRO A 84 -18.54 -10.19 7.96
N ILE A 85 -17.92 -9.41 8.85
CA ILE A 85 -17.29 -8.10 8.55
C ILE A 85 -15.78 -8.28 8.32
N PHE A 86 -15.12 -9.08 9.14
CA PHE A 86 -13.68 -9.31 9.10
C PHE A 86 -13.36 -10.68 8.51
N LYS A 87 -12.70 -10.65 7.36
CA LYS A 87 -12.28 -11.84 6.61
C LYS A 87 -10.98 -11.54 5.89
N GLY A 88 -10.36 -12.55 5.31
CA GLY A 88 -9.08 -12.33 4.67
C GLY A 88 -8.45 -13.59 4.15
N TRP A 89 -7.18 -13.46 3.83
CA TRP A 89 -6.36 -14.55 3.35
C TRP A 89 -5.20 -14.79 4.28
N ALA A 90 -4.97 -16.05 4.63
CA ALA A 90 -3.75 -16.49 5.30
C ALA A 90 -2.86 -17.19 4.27
N LEU A 91 -1.65 -16.68 4.10
CA LEU A 91 -0.63 -17.23 3.21
C LEU A 91 0.48 -17.86 4.03
N ILE A 92 0.82 -19.11 3.70
CA ILE A 92 2.04 -19.73 4.21
C ILE A 92 3.13 -19.53 3.16
N LEU A 93 4.18 -18.85 3.57
CA LEU A 93 5.34 -18.48 2.79
C LEU A 93 6.53 -19.35 3.18
N LYS A 94 7.34 -19.65 2.18
CA LYS A 94 8.65 -20.28 2.36
C LYS A 94 9.72 -19.34 1.84
N GLU A 95 10.68 -19.03 2.70
CA GLU A 95 11.86 -18.28 2.29
C GLU A 95 12.70 -19.14 1.33
N VAL A 96 13.12 -18.54 0.22
CA VAL A 96 13.94 -19.18 -0.80
C VAL A 96 15.18 -18.33 -1.08
N ASP A 97 16.13 -18.92 -1.81
CA ASP A 97 17.38 -18.24 -2.15
C ASP A 97 17.12 -16.97 -2.97
N SER A 98 17.79 -15.89 -2.58
CA SER A 98 17.65 -14.59 -3.22
C SER A 98 18.59 -14.40 -4.43
N SER A 99 19.47 -15.36 -4.69
CA SER A 99 20.43 -15.28 -5.80
C SER A 99 19.79 -15.51 -7.18
N GLY A 100 20.47 -15.08 -8.25
CA GLY A 100 20.01 -15.28 -9.62
C GLY A 100 18.95 -14.27 -10.06
N PHE A 101 17.89 -14.77 -10.70
CA PHE A 101 16.82 -13.94 -11.27
C PHE A 101 16.11 -13.02 -10.24
N PRO A 102 15.76 -13.47 -9.02
CA PRO A 102 15.13 -12.61 -8.02
C PRO A 102 15.94 -11.35 -7.70
N ARG A 103 17.27 -11.48 -7.57
CA ARG A 103 18.16 -10.33 -7.35
C ARG A 103 18.21 -9.39 -8.54
N GLN A 104 18.36 -9.92 -9.76
CA GLN A 104 18.33 -9.11 -10.97
C GLN A 104 17.01 -8.33 -11.08
N LEU A 105 15.87 -8.99 -10.84
CA LEU A 105 14.56 -8.35 -10.85
C LEU A 105 14.45 -7.26 -9.78
N TRP A 106 14.91 -7.53 -8.56
CA TRP A 106 14.89 -6.55 -7.47
C TRP A 106 15.71 -5.30 -7.79
N GLU A 107 16.91 -5.48 -8.33
CA GLU A 107 17.81 -4.39 -8.70
C GLU A 107 17.21 -3.53 -9.83
N GLU A 108 16.74 -4.15 -10.91
CA GLU A 108 16.08 -3.46 -12.03
C GLU A 108 14.82 -2.70 -11.56
N TRP A 109 14.02 -3.32 -10.68
CA TRP A 109 12.83 -2.67 -10.11
C TRP A 109 13.20 -1.45 -9.26
N HIS A 110 14.24 -1.57 -8.44
CA HIS A 110 14.69 -0.48 -7.57
C HIS A 110 15.31 0.67 -8.36
N GLU A 111 16.08 0.37 -9.41
CA GLU A 111 16.62 1.39 -10.32
C GLU A 111 15.49 2.16 -11.03
N ALA A 112 14.49 1.45 -11.56
CA ALA A 112 13.32 2.06 -12.17
C ALA A 112 12.52 2.91 -11.16
N SER A 113 12.42 2.47 -9.90
CA SER A 113 11.72 3.21 -8.84
C SER A 113 12.46 4.49 -8.47
N LYS A 114 13.80 4.44 -8.36
CA LYS A 114 14.63 5.61 -8.08
C LYS A 114 14.47 6.70 -9.13
N PHE A 115 14.34 6.32 -10.41
CA PHE A 115 14.03 7.28 -11.46
C PHE A 115 12.73 8.05 -11.17
N TRP A 116 11.68 7.37 -10.71
CA TRP A 116 10.42 8.00 -10.36
C TRP A 116 10.51 8.85 -9.10
N ASP A 117 11.28 8.43 -8.10
CA ASP A 117 11.54 9.22 -6.89
C ASP A 117 12.23 10.55 -7.25
N ASP A 118 13.26 10.52 -8.10
CA ASP A 118 13.97 11.72 -8.58
C ASP A 118 13.03 12.65 -9.36
N VAL A 119 12.11 12.10 -10.15
CA VAL A 119 11.10 12.87 -10.89
C VAL A 119 10.10 13.51 -9.91
N ALA A 120 9.62 12.74 -8.94
CA ALA A 120 8.68 13.21 -7.92
C ALA A 120 9.28 14.34 -7.07
N GLU A 121 10.55 14.21 -6.67
CA GLU A 121 11.27 15.25 -5.92
C GLU A 121 11.35 16.56 -6.74
N LYS A 122 11.79 16.49 -8.00
CA LYS A 122 11.88 17.68 -8.88
C LYS A 122 10.53 18.34 -9.12
N GLU A 123 9.47 17.57 -9.32
CA GLU A 123 8.13 18.11 -9.50
C GLU A 123 7.58 18.72 -8.20
N ALA A 124 7.88 18.12 -7.04
CA ALA A 124 7.55 18.70 -5.74
C ALA A 124 8.27 20.04 -5.53
N GLU A 125 9.57 20.12 -5.81
CA GLU A 125 10.34 21.37 -5.73
C GLU A 125 9.74 22.48 -6.60
N LYS A 126 9.42 22.18 -7.87
CA LYS A 126 8.77 23.14 -8.78
C LYS A 126 7.40 23.59 -8.25
N TYR A 127 6.61 22.65 -7.73
CA TYR A 127 5.32 22.95 -7.14
C TYR A 127 5.45 23.90 -5.94
N TYR A 128 6.33 23.60 -5.00
CA TYR A 128 6.57 24.45 -3.83
C TYR A 128 7.13 25.83 -4.21
N ALA A 129 8.06 25.90 -5.17
CA ALA A 129 8.58 27.17 -5.66
C ALA A 129 7.48 28.05 -6.29
N ARG A 130 6.58 27.44 -7.06
CA ARG A 130 5.42 28.14 -7.62
C ARG A 130 4.46 28.63 -6.54
N LEU A 131 4.12 27.76 -5.59
CA LEU A 131 3.22 28.09 -4.48
C LEU A 131 3.78 29.24 -3.64
N LEU A 132 5.08 29.21 -3.34
CA LEU A 132 5.75 30.30 -2.62
C LEU A 132 5.67 31.62 -3.39
N LYS A 133 5.94 31.60 -4.71
CA LYS A 133 5.87 32.80 -5.55
C LYS A 133 4.46 33.39 -5.61
N GLU A 134 3.44 32.55 -5.75
CA GLU A 134 2.03 32.98 -5.75
C GLU A 134 1.60 33.54 -4.38
N THR A 135 2.09 32.94 -3.29
CA THR A 135 1.81 33.38 -1.92
C THR A 135 2.44 34.75 -1.65
N LEU A 136 3.71 34.94 -2.03
CA LEU A 136 4.42 36.21 -1.92
C LEU A 136 3.75 37.31 -2.76
N ARG A 137 3.36 37.01 -4.01
CA ARG A 137 2.63 37.96 -4.87
C ARG A 137 1.31 38.40 -4.24
N THR A 138 0.56 37.46 -3.67
CA THR A 138 -0.73 37.75 -3.02
C THR A 138 -0.52 38.59 -1.75
N ALA A 139 0.53 38.31 -0.98
CA ALA A 139 0.90 39.09 0.20
C ALA A 139 1.27 40.55 -0.18
N ASP A 140 2.07 40.75 -1.22
CA ASP A 140 2.44 42.08 -1.73
C ASP A 140 1.22 42.86 -2.25
N GLU A 141 0.31 42.19 -2.97
CA GLU A 141 -0.95 42.79 -3.44
C GLU A 141 -1.86 43.20 -2.27
N THR A 142 -1.98 42.38 -1.23
CA THR A 142 -2.77 42.72 -0.03
C THR A 142 -2.13 43.80 0.85
N ALA A 143 -0.80 43.87 0.92
CA ALA A 143 -0.08 44.91 1.64
C ALA A 143 -0.18 46.28 0.94
N SER A 144 -0.41 46.29 -0.37
CA SER A 144 -0.53 47.49 -1.20
C SER A 144 -1.95 48.10 -1.23
N LEU A 145 -2.95 47.44 -0.62
CA LEU A 145 -4.30 47.98 -0.53
C LEU A 145 -4.38 49.08 0.54
N PRO A 146 -4.96 50.27 0.23
CA PRO A 146 -5.04 51.36 1.19
C PRO A 146 -5.91 50.96 2.38
N ARG A 147 -5.36 51.07 3.60
CA ARG A 147 -6.15 50.99 4.83
C ARG A 147 -7.11 52.16 4.86
N ASN A 148 -8.37 51.93 4.49
CA ASN A 148 -9.44 52.90 4.70
C ASN A 148 -9.61 53.10 6.22
N ASN A 149 -8.97 54.15 6.74
CA ASN A 149 -9.19 54.65 8.09
C ASN A 149 -10.61 55.22 8.16
N LYS A 150 -11.47 54.59 8.96
CA LYS A 150 -12.70 55.18 9.48
C LYS A 150 -12.43 55.91 10.78
#